data_AF-A0A353LZJ0-F1
#
_entry.id   AF-A0A353LZJ0-F1
#
_cell.length_a   1.000
_cell.length_b   1.000
_cell.length_c   1.000
_cell.angle_alpha   90.00
_cell.angle_beta   90.00
_cell.angle_gamma   90.00
#
_symmetry.space_group_name_H-M   'P 1'
#
loop_
_entity.id
_entity.type
_entity.pdbx_description
1 polymer ?
#
loop_
_entity_poly.entity_id
_entity_poly.type
_entity_poly.pdbx_seq_one_letter_code
_entity_poly.pdbx_strand_id
1 'polypeptide(L)'
;MSSRFMAQHLKMNNALRRAHEKRDDIDFAYREIASKIRKEEWERFYTKCEWGIPDLRRLLGEDFDPEETPIIAPGHDHASMWIDKEGDLVYCYQPYKMGFRAQQELVALCDKLGLEATIDSEASWYLPGRTFLVVIRKRRK
;
A
#
# COMPACT_ATOMS: atom_id res chain seq x y z
N MET A 1 24.24 -6.03 -3.37
CA MET A 1 23.30 -4.95 -2.99
C MET A 1 23.45 -3.81 -3.99
N SER A 2 22.34 -3.25 -4.48
CA SER A 2 22.35 -2.13 -5.43
C SER A 2 22.92 -0.85 -4.79
N SER A 3 23.68 -0.05 -5.54
CA SER A 3 24.24 1.24 -5.09
C SER A 3 23.18 2.23 -4.58
N ARG A 4 21.95 2.09 -5.07
CA ARG A 4 20.81 2.97 -4.72
C ARG A 4 20.19 2.63 -3.37
N PHE A 5 20.15 1.34 -3.03
CA PHE A 5 19.72 0.87 -1.71
C PHE A 5 20.65 1.42 -0.63
N MET A 6 21.97 1.42 -0.88
CA MET A 6 22.94 2.04 0.02
C MET A 6 22.74 3.56 0.17
N ALA A 7 22.40 4.27 -0.90
CA ALA A 7 22.14 5.72 -0.83
C ALA A 7 20.90 6.06 0.02
N GLN A 8 19.80 5.32 -0.13
CA GLN A 8 18.59 5.49 0.70
C GLN A 8 18.86 5.14 2.16
N HIS A 9 19.56 4.03 2.43
CA HIS A 9 19.96 3.65 3.79
C HIS A 9 20.84 4.72 4.44
N LEU A 10 21.80 5.27 3.69
CA LEU A 10 22.68 6.32 4.19
C LEU A 10 21.91 7.61 4.51
N LYS A 11 20.94 7.98 3.66
CA LYS A 11 20.06 9.14 3.91
C LYS A 11 19.23 8.95 5.18
N MET A 12 18.64 7.76 5.36
CA MET A 12 17.85 7.42 6.55
C MET A 12 18.71 7.43 7.82
N ASN A 13 19.85 6.72 7.81
CA ASN A 13 20.78 6.67 8.95
C ASN A 13 21.28 8.06 9.37
N ASN A 14 21.64 8.91 8.40
CA ASN A 14 22.09 10.27 8.69
C ASN A 14 21.01 11.11 9.36
N ALA A 15 19.76 10.98 8.93
CA ALA A 15 18.67 11.75 9.50
C ALA A 15 18.25 11.24 10.90
N LEU A 16 18.22 9.92 11.10
CA LEU A 16 17.99 9.34 12.42
C LEU A 16 19.08 9.72 13.42
N ARG A 17 20.35 9.73 12.98
CA ARG A 17 21.46 10.22 13.81
C ARG A 17 21.26 11.68 14.22
N ARG A 18 20.87 12.56 13.29
CA ARG A 18 20.59 13.98 13.60
C ARG A 18 19.43 14.14 14.58
N ALA A 19 18.35 13.36 14.42
CA ALA A 19 17.23 13.36 15.36
C ALA A 19 17.68 12.91 16.75
N HIS A 20 18.48 11.84 16.83
CA HIS A 20 19.05 11.35 18.08
C HIS A 20 19.95 12.39 18.77
N GLU A 21 20.85 13.03 18.03
CA GLU A 21 21.74 14.09 18.53
C GLU A 21 20.96 15.28 19.10
N LYS A 22 19.81 15.62 18.49
CA LYS A 22 18.92 16.69 18.94
C LYS A 22 17.95 16.28 20.06
N ARG A 23 17.92 14.99 20.43
CA ARG A 23 16.90 14.40 21.32
C ARG A 23 15.47 14.60 20.81
N ASP A 24 15.31 14.64 19.49
CA ASP A 24 14.00 14.68 18.83
C ASP A 24 13.35 13.28 18.86
N ASP A 25 12.06 13.21 18.52
CA ASP A 25 11.33 11.95 18.37
C ASP A 25 11.87 11.15 17.17
N ILE A 26 12.74 10.17 17.47
CA ILE A 26 13.38 9.28 16.50
C ILE A 26 12.35 8.43 15.75
N ASP A 27 11.27 8.03 16.42
CA ASP A 27 10.17 7.25 15.85
C ASP A 27 9.44 8.05 14.78
N PHE A 28 9.16 9.32 15.08
CA PHE A 28 8.57 10.25 14.13
C PHE A 28 9.50 10.47 12.92
N ALA A 29 10.78 10.74 13.18
CA ALA A 29 11.78 10.94 12.12
C ALA A 29 11.91 9.72 11.19
N TYR A 30 11.88 8.50 11.76
CA TYR A 30 11.86 7.27 10.98
C TYR A 30 10.61 7.20 10.09
N ARG A 31 9.41 7.36 10.65
CA ARG A 31 8.15 7.23 9.92
C ARG A 31 8.07 8.21 8.75
N GLU A 32 8.44 9.47 8.96
CA GLU A 32 8.45 10.51 7.93
C GLU A 32 9.35 10.16 6.74
N ILE A 33 10.55 9.66 7.02
CA ILE A 33 11.56 9.41 5.97
C ILE A 33 11.26 8.10 5.25
N ALA A 34 10.96 7.04 6.00
CA ALA A 34 10.59 5.75 5.43
C ALA A 34 9.32 5.86 4.58
N SER A 35 8.34 6.69 5.01
CA SER A 35 7.11 6.93 4.26
C SER A 35 7.42 7.49 2.87
N LYS A 36 8.23 8.55 2.80
CA LYS A 36 8.64 9.18 1.54
C LYS A 36 9.41 8.22 0.65
N ILE A 37 10.42 7.53 1.20
CA ILE A 37 11.24 6.58 0.42
C ILE A 37 10.39 5.46 -0.17
N ARG A 38 9.54 4.81 0.64
CA ARG A 38 8.72 3.67 0.20
C ARG A 38 7.64 4.10 -0.80
N LYS A 39 7.03 5.28 -0.61
CA LYS A 39 6.07 5.83 -1.57
C LYS A 39 6.75 6.15 -2.91
N GLU A 40 7.93 6.79 -2.89
CA GLU A 40 8.72 7.04 -4.09
C GLU A 40 9.12 5.73 -4.79
N GLU A 41 9.42 4.66 -4.04
CA GLU A 41 9.70 3.34 -4.61
C GLU A 41 8.46 2.74 -5.28
N TRP A 42 7.30 2.80 -4.63
CA TRP A 42 6.02 2.36 -5.17
C TRP A 42 5.67 3.10 -6.48
N GLU A 43 5.78 4.43 -6.48
CA GLU A 43 5.47 5.29 -7.64
C GLU A 43 6.40 5.05 -8.85
N ARG A 44 7.52 4.34 -8.70
CA ARG A 44 8.35 3.90 -9.85
C ARG A 44 7.73 2.77 -10.64
N PHE A 45 6.82 2.01 -10.03
CA PHE A 45 6.16 0.85 -10.62
C PHE A 45 4.68 1.03 -10.83
N TYR A 46 4.09 2.04 -10.20
CA TYR A 46 2.67 2.27 -10.19
C TYR A 46 2.34 3.75 -10.40
N THR A 47 1.32 4.00 -11.21
CA THR A 47 0.73 5.34 -11.38
C THR A 47 -0.57 5.40 -10.62
N LYS A 48 -0.74 6.42 -9.77
CA LYS A 48 -1.97 6.56 -8.98
C LYS A 48 -3.13 6.95 -9.90
N CYS A 49 -4.29 6.33 -9.69
CA CYS A 49 -5.53 6.81 -10.30
C CYS A 49 -6.04 8.03 -9.52
N GLU A 50 -6.29 9.13 -10.22
CA GLU A 50 -6.80 10.38 -9.63
C GLU A 50 -8.34 10.46 -9.58
N TRP A 51 -9.03 9.35 -9.86
CA TRP A 51 -10.49 9.31 -9.94
C TRP A 51 -11.12 8.42 -8.85
N GLY A 52 -12.26 8.88 -8.35
CA GLY A 52 -13.28 8.08 -7.67
C GLY A 52 -12.94 7.48 -6.30
N ILE A 53 -13.95 6.83 -5.72
CA ILE A 53 -13.82 6.01 -4.51
C ILE A 53 -13.19 4.66 -4.90
N PRO A 54 -12.20 4.14 -4.15
CA PRO A 54 -11.65 2.81 -4.39
C PRO A 54 -12.73 1.72 -4.33
N ASP A 55 -12.84 0.92 -5.38
CA ASP A 55 -13.84 -0.13 -5.54
C ASP A 55 -13.22 -1.34 -6.26
N LEU A 56 -13.34 -2.52 -5.66
CA LEU A 56 -12.79 -3.77 -6.18
C LEU A 56 -13.41 -4.21 -7.50
N ARG A 57 -14.66 -3.80 -7.80
CA ARG A 57 -15.33 -4.12 -9.08
C ARG A 57 -14.57 -3.59 -10.29
N ARG A 58 -13.84 -2.49 -10.11
CA ARG A 58 -13.02 -1.91 -11.17
C ARG A 58 -11.88 -2.83 -11.62
N LEU A 59 -11.38 -3.69 -10.73
CA LEU A 59 -10.40 -4.72 -11.10
C LEU A 59 -10.99 -5.78 -12.06
N LEU A 60 -12.32 -5.91 -12.07
CA LEU A 60 -13.06 -6.82 -12.94
C LEU A 60 -13.38 -6.19 -14.31
N GLY A 61 -13.14 -4.88 -14.46
CA GLY A 61 -13.50 -4.11 -15.65
C GLY A 61 -14.95 -3.63 -15.64
N GLU A 62 -15.62 -3.67 -14.48
CA GLU A 62 -16.97 -3.13 -14.32
C GLU A 62 -16.94 -1.59 -14.22
N ASP A 63 -17.93 -0.95 -14.82
CA ASP A 63 -18.12 0.49 -14.72
C ASP A 63 -18.51 0.90 -13.30
N PHE A 64 -18.11 2.10 -12.92
CA PHE A 64 -18.47 2.64 -11.61
C PHE A 64 -19.82 3.32 -11.65
N ASP A 65 -20.75 2.80 -10.84
CA ASP A 65 -22.00 3.45 -10.52
C ASP A 65 -21.89 4.18 -9.16
N PRO A 66 -22.01 5.52 -9.10
CA PRO A 66 -21.96 6.26 -7.84
C PRO A 66 -23.14 5.98 -6.90
N GLU A 67 -24.25 5.42 -7.38
CA GLU A 67 -25.42 5.06 -6.57
C GLU A 67 -25.24 3.70 -5.87
N GLU A 68 -24.31 2.87 -6.35
CA GLU A 68 -24.03 1.58 -5.74
C GLU A 68 -22.96 1.67 -4.65
N THR A 69 -23.16 0.92 -3.55
CA THR A 69 -22.17 0.85 -2.48
C THR A 69 -20.90 0.18 -2.99
N PRO A 70 -19.71 0.81 -2.86
CA PRO A 70 -18.47 0.26 -3.39
C PRO A 70 -18.10 -1.06 -2.69
N ILE A 71 -17.56 -2.01 -3.45
CA ILE A 71 -17.01 -3.23 -2.87
C ILE A 71 -15.61 -2.92 -2.36
N ILE A 72 -15.46 -2.87 -1.04
CA ILE A 72 -14.20 -2.55 -0.36
C ILE A 72 -13.62 -3.76 0.36
N ALA A 73 -12.30 -3.78 0.51
CA ALA A 73 -11.62 -4.83 1.26
C ALA A 73 -11.81 -4.66 2.79
N PRO A 74 -11.82 -5.75 3.58
CA PRO A 74 -11.79 -5.65 5.04
C PRO A 74 -10.54 -4.88 5.52
N GLY A 75 -10.74 -3.83 6.32
CA GLY A 75 -9.64 -2.99 6.83
C GLY A 75 -9.06 -2.01 5.81
N HIS A 76 -9.85 -1.51 4.85
CA HIS A 76 -9.44 -0.64 3.73
C HIS A 76 -8.83 0.75 4.07
N ASP A 77 -8.20 0.92 5.24
CA ASP A 77 -7.58 2.19 5.61
C ASP A 77 -6.60 2.64 4.53
N HIS A 78 -6.68 3.91 4.13
CA HIS A 78 -5.82 4.50 3.09
C HIS A 78 -5.86 3.76 1.75
N ALA A 79 -7.03 3.21 1.41
CA ALA A 79 -7.25 2.56 0.12
C ALA A 79 -7.03 3.53 -1.06
N SER A 80 -6.47 3.01 -2.14
CA SER A 80 -6.25 3.74 -3.38
C SER A 80 -6.14 2.79 -4.57
N MET A 81 -6.46 3.32 -5.75
CA MET A 81 -6.34 2.60 -7.02
C MET A 81 -5.07 3.06 -7.76
N TRP A 82 -4.41 2.10 -8.40
CA TRP A 82 -3.16 2.31 -9.11
C TRP A 82 -3.13 1.49 -10.40
N ILE A 83 -2.34 1.93 -11.37
CA ILE A 83 -2.07 1.19 -12.61
C ILE A 83 -0.59 0.80 -12.58
N ASP A 84 -0.29 -0.47 -12.81
CA ASP A 84 1.09 -0.95 -12.88
C ASP A 84 1.74 -0.67 -14.25
N LYS A 85 3.00 -1.11 -14.42
CA LYS A 85 3.73 -0.93 -15.68
C LYS A 85 3.17 -1.71 -16.87
N GLU A 86 2.40 -2.77 -16.62
CA GLU A 86 1.77 -3.59 -17.64
C GLU A 86 0.39 -3.03 -18.04
N GLY A 87 -0.07 -1.99 -17.34
CA GLY A 87 -1.37 -1.37 -17.55
C GLY A 87 -2.48 -2.03 -16.74
N ASP A 88 -2.16 -2.98 -15.86
CA ASP A 88 -3.14 -3.65 -15.02
C ASP A 88 -3.52 -2.76 -13.83
N LEU A 89 -4.82 -2.72 -13.54
CA LEU A 89 -5.35 -2.01 -12.39
C LEU A 89 -5.07 -2.80 -11.10
N VAL A 90 -4.78 -2.06 -10.03
CA VAL A 90 -4.39 -2.56 -8.72
C VAL A 90 -5.13 -1.78 -7.64
N TYR A 91 -5.68 -2.49 -6.66
CA TYR A 91 -6.23 -1.91 -5.45
C TYR A 91 -5.22 -2.11 -4.33
N CYS A 92 -4.81 -1.06 -3.63
CA CYS A 92 -3.98 -1.23 -2.44
C CYS A 92 -4.49 -0.41 -1.26
N TYR A 93 -4.21 -0.90 -0.06
CA TYR A 93 -4.60 -0.26 1.19
C TYR A 93 -3.62 -0.64 2.30
N GLN A 94 -3.62 0.14 3.38
CA GLN A 94 -2.62 0.07 4.45
C GLN A 94 -3.32 0.08 5.82
N PRO A 95 -3.85 -1.09 6.27
CA PRO A 95 -4.66 -1.19 7.48
C PRO A 95 -3.88 -0.80 8.73
N TYR A 96 -4.55 -0.11 9.66
CA TYR A 96 -4.01 0.07 11.01
C TYR A 96 -4.05 -1.22 11.84
N LYS A 97 -5.04 -2.08 11.56
CA LYS A 97 -5.26 -3.34 12.26
C LYS A 97 -5.97 -4.32 11.35
N MET A 98 -5.52 -5.57 11.37
CA MET A 98 -6.20 -6.66 10.68
C MET A 98 -6.05 -7.95 11.49
N GLY A 99 -7.15 -8.41 12.08
CA GLY A 99 -7.17 -9.69 12.79
C GLY A 99 -7.37 -10.87 11.84
N PHE A 100 -7.18 -12.09 12.34
CA PHE A 100 -7.37 -13.32 11.56
C PHE A 100 -8.71 -13.40 10.84
N ARG A 101 -9.80 -12.98 11.49
CA ARG A 101 -11.13 -12.97 10.87
C ARG A 101 -11.18 -12.07 9.62
N ALA A 102 -10.63 -10.86 9.69
CA ALA A 102 -10.60 -9.95 8.54
C ALA A 102 -9.72 -10.51 7.40
N GLN A 103 -8.65 -11.24 7.74
CA GLN A 103 -7.82 -11.92 6.73
C GLN A 103 -8.59 -13.05 6.05
N GLN A 104 -9.37 -13.84 6.78
CA GLN A 104 -10.24 -14.87 6.20
C GLN A 104 -11.34 -14.26 5.31
N GLU A 105 -11.94 -13.16 5.75
CA GLU A 105 -12.93 -12.41 4.96
C GLU A 105 -12.32 -11.86 3.67
N LEU A 106 -11.07 -11.37 3.72
CA LEU A 106 -10.33 -10.92 2.52
C LEU A 106 -10.11 -12.08 1.54
N VAL A 107 -9.67 -13.25 2.03
CA VAL A 107 -9.46 -14.44 1.20
C VAL A 107 -10.77 -14.85 0.52
N ALA A 108 -11.85 -14.98 1.29
CA ALA A 108 -13.16 -15.35 0.76
C ALA A 108 -13.69 -14.35 -0.27
N LEU A 109 -13.48 -13.05 -0.03
CA LEU A 109 -13.84 -11.99 -0.98
C LEU A 109 -13.03 -12.11 -2.28
N CYS A 110 -11.73 -12.33 -2.19
CA CYS A 110 -10.88 -12.49 -3.37
C CYS A 110 -11.27 -13.73 -4.18
N ASP A 111 -11.53 -14.86 -3.53
CA ASP A 111 -11.97 -16.08 -4.22
C ASP A 111 -13.32 -15.90 -4.92
N LYS A 112 -14.28 -15.23 -4.25
CA LYS A 112 -15.58 -14.92 -4.84
C LYS A 112 -15.46 -14.06 -6.12
N LEU A 113 -14.52 -13.12 -6.14
CA LEU A 113 -14.34 -12.17 -7.24
C LEU A 113 -13.29 -12.62 -8.26
N GLY A 114 -12.64 -13.77 -8.08
CA GLY A 114 -11.52 -14.19 -8.95
C GLY A 114 -10.30 -13.27 -8.85
N LEU A 115 -10.08 -12.68 -7.69
CA LEU A 115 -8.93 -11.82 -7.37
C LEU A 115 -7.88 -12.59 -6.56
N GLU A 116 -6.74 -11.95 -6.36
CA GLU A 116 -5.71 -12.38 -5.43
C GLU A 116 -5.23 -11.20 -4.58
N ALA A 117 -4.83 -11.48 -3.34
CA ALA A 117 -4.30 -10.50 -2.42
C ALA A 117 -2.91 -10.90 -1.94
N THR A 118 -2.02 -9.92 -1.80
CA THR A 118 -0.70 -10.07 -1.19
C THR A 118 -0.55 -9.09 -0.04
N ILE A 119 0.26 -9.48 0.95
CA ILE A 119 0.57 -8.65 2.12
C ILE A 119 2.08 -8.45 2.18
N ASP A 120 2.51 -7.20 2.27
CA ASP A 120 3.91 -6.79 2.34
C ASP A 120 4.13 -5.75 3.46
N SER A 121 4.82 -6.16 4.52
CA SER A 121 5.15 -5.27 5.64
C SER A 121 6.27 -4.27 5.33
N GLU A 122 7.11 -4.56 4.35
CA GLU A 122 8.25 -3.71 3.97
C GLU A 122 7.82 -2.59 3.03
N ALA A 123 6.83 -2.85 2.16
CA ALA A 123 6.38 -1.89 1.15
C ALA A 123 5.44 -0.79 1.67
N SER A 124 4.87 -0.93 2.88
CA SER A 124 3.94 0.08 3.40
C SER A 124 4.60 1.44 3.63
N TRP A 125 4.02 2.49 3.05
CA TRP A 125 4.48 3.87 3.21
C TRP A 125 3.64 4.68 4.19
N TYR A 126 2.43 4.25 4.54
CA TYR A 126 1.59 4.96 5.49
C TYR A 126 1.93 4.53 6.92
N LEU A 127 2.60 5.39 7.69
CA LEU A 127 3.15 5.05 9.02
C LEU A 127 3.95 3.73 9.03
N PRO A 128 5.11 3.69 8.34
CA PRO A 128 5.98 2.53 8.29
C PRO A 128 6.27 1.93 9.66
N GLY A 129 6.18 0.60 9.77
CA GLY A 129 6.34 -0.14 11.03
C GLY A 129 5.09 -0.22 11.89
N ARG A 130 3.98 0.43 11.50
CA ARG A 130 2.66 0.28 12.15
C ARG A 130 1.59 -0.32 11.26
N THR A 131 1.74 -0.17 9.95
CA THR A 131 0.86 -0.76 8.95
C THR A 131 1.68 -1.68 8.04
N PHE A 132 0.97 -2.47 7.23
CA PHE A 132 1.52 -3.23 6.12
C PHE A 132 0.74 -2.88 4.86
N LEU A 133 1.30 -3.14 3.69
CA LEU A 133 0.65 -2.91 2.42
C LEU A 133 -0.10 -4.17 2.03
N VAL A 134 -1.39 -4.02 1.72
CA VAL A 134 -2.16 -5.06 1.04
C VAL A 134 -2.36 -4.64 -0.40
N VAL A 135 -2.09 -5.55 -1.32
CA VAL A 135 -2.25 -5.32 -2.76
C VAL A 135 -3.18 -6.39 -3.31
N ILE A 136 -4.28 -5.96 -3.93
CA ILE A 136 -5.28 -6.82 -4.56
C ILE A 136 -5.24 -6.59 -6.07
N ARG A 137 -5.25 -7.69 -6.82
CA ARG A 137 -5.19 -7.71 -8.28
C ARG A 137 -6.13 -8.76 -8.86
N LYS A 138 -6.41 -8.65 -10.15
CA LYS A 138 -7.05 -9.73 -10.91
C LYS A 138 -6.11 -10.92 -10.99
N ARG A 139 -6.61 -12.12 -10.65
CA ARG A 139 -5.82 -13.35 -10.73
C ARG A 139 -5.45 -13.62 -12.19
N ARG A 140 -4.16 -13.78 -12.49
CA ARG A 140 -3.72 -14.19 -13.82
C ARG A 140 -4.11 -15.65 -14.06
N LYS A 141 -4.68 -15.95 -15.23
CA LYS A 141 -5.02 -17.32 -15.65
C LYS A 141 -3.78 -18.08 -16.11
#